data_AF-A0A963JQ88-F1
#
_entry.id   AF-A0A963JQ88-F1
#
_cell.length_a   1.000
_cell.length_b   1.000
_cell.length_c   1.000
_cell.angle_alpha   90.00
_cell.angle_beta   90.00
_cell.angle_gamma   90.00
#
_symmetry.space_group_name_H-M   'P 1'
#
loop_
_entity.id
_entity.type
_entity.pdbx_description
1 polymer ?
#
loop_
_entity_poly.entity_id
_entity_poly.type
_entity_poly.pdbx_seq_one_letter_code
_entity_poly.pdbx_strand_id
1 'polypeptide(L)' 'AWAMEGALPPLFAELMALHYDPLYTRSQNAHLFQWPQRQTVQAADLSPSGIEALAEQVLALPEKIE' A
#
# COMPACT_ATOMS: atom_id res chain seq x y z
N ALA A 1 -4.42 15.37 -13.89
CA ALA A 1 -3.41 14.70 -14.73
C ALA A 1 -2.91 13.42 -14.05
N TRP A 2 -2.19 13.50 -12.92
CA TRP A 2 -1.58 12.34 -12.27
C TRP A 2 -2.48 11.13 -11.99
N ALA A 3 -3.72 11.35 -11.54
CA ALA A 3 -4.67 10.25 -11.31
C ALA A 3 -5.01 9.46 -12.58
N MET A 4 -5.15 10.15 -13.72
CA MET A 4 -5.45 9.51 -15.00
C MET A 4 -4.22 8.84 -15.61
N GLU A 5 -3.02 9.33 -15.27
CA GLU A 5 -1.74 8.79 -15.74
C GLU A 5 -1.23 7.63 -14.86
N GLY A 6 -1.92 7.31 -13.76
CA GLY A 6 -1.45 6.31 -12.79
C GLY A 6 -0.18 6.75 -12.03
N ALA A 7 0.15 8.04 -12.03
CA ALA A 7 1.28 8.61 -11.31
C ALA A 7 0.94 8.75 -9.82
N LEU A 8 0.74 7.61 -9.15
CA LEU A 8 0.32 7.53 -7.75
C LEU A 8 1.31 8.17 -6.76
N PRO A 9 2.65 8.03 -6.89
CA PRO A 9 3.57 8.63 -5.93
C PRO A 9 3.45 10.17 -5.79
N PRO A 10 3.49 10.98 -6.87
CA PRO A 10 3.32 12.43 -6.74
C PRO A 10 1.90 12.83 -6.34
N LEU A 11 0.88 12.10 -6.81
CA LEU A 11 -0.50 12.34 -6.40
C LEU A 11 -0.69 12.16 -4.89
N PHE A 12 -0.18 11.05 -4.35
CA PHE A 12 -0.27 10.76 -2.93
C PHE A 12 0.46 11.79 -2.08
N ALA A 13 1.68 12.19 -2.49
CA ALA A 13 2.45 13.20 -1.78
C ALA A 13 1.70 14.53 -1.64
N GLU A 14 1.09 15.01 -2.74
CA GLU A 14 0.32 16.25 -2.75
C GLU A 14 -0.93 16.15 -1.86
N LEU A 15 -1.67 15.04 -1.95
CA LEU A 15 -2.85 14.79 -1.11
C LEU A 15 -2.50 14.75 0.37
N MET A 16 -1.36 14.14 0.73
CA MET A 16 -0.90 14.10 2.12
C MET A 16 -0.54 15.49 2.64
N ALA A 17 0.15 16.30 1.84
CA ALA A 17 0.52 17.66 2.23
C ALA A 17 -0.71 18.56 2.46
N LEU A 18 -1.79 18.36 1.69
CA LEU A 18 -3.03 19.13 1.84
C LEU A 18 -3.87 18.71 3.03
N HIS A 19 -3.80 17.45 3.45
CA HIS A 19 -4.79 16.86 4.36
C HIS A 19 -4.24 16.45 5.72
N TYR A 20 -2.93 16.20 5.85
CA TYR A 20 -2.32 15.72 7.08
C TYR A 20 -1.22 16.66 7.58
N ASP A 21 -1.08 16.74 8.91
CA ASP A 21 0.02 17.48 9.52
C ASP A 21 1.36 16.72 9.40
N PRO A 22 2.51 17.41 9.60
CA PRO A 22 3.82 16.75 9.57
C PRO A 22 4.05 15.65 10.62
N LEU A 23 3.25 15.62 11.70
CA LEU A 23 3.30 14.59 12.73
C LEU A 23 2.64 13.28 12.28
N TYR A 24 1.76 13.31 11.27
CA TYR A 24 1.18 12.11 10.66
C TYR A 24 2.27 11.17 10.11
N THR A 25 3.31 11.70 9.46
CA THR A 25 4.45 10.89 9.00
C THR A 25 5.19 10.23 10.17
N ARG A 26 5.28 10.93 11.31
CA ARG A 26 5.92 10.42 12.52
C ARG A 26 5.09 9.30 13.17
N SER A 27 3.77 9.44 13.18
CA SER A 27 2.87 8.42 13.76
C SER A 27 2.80 7.15 12.92
N GLN A 28 2.96 7.23 11.59
CA GLN A 28 3.05 6.04 10.74
C GLN A 28 4.31 5.23 11.01
N ASN A 29 5.47 5.89 11.09
CA ASN A 29 6.74 5.20 11.33
C ASN A 29 6.83 4.57 12.73
N ALA A 30 6.09 5.09 13.71
CA ALA A 30 6.13 4.61 15.08
C ALA A 30 5.36 3.31 15.32
N HIS A 31 4.39 2.94 14.47
CA HIS A 31 3.47 1.84 14.76
C HIS A 31 3.59 0.63 13.83
N LEU A 32 4.41 0.71 12.78
CA LEU A 32 4.61 -0.39 11.83
C LEU A 32 5.86 -1.22 12.18
N PHE A 33 5.91 -1.77 13.39
CA PHE A 33 7.07 -2.52 13.89
C PHE A 33 7.49 -3.70 13.01
N GLN A 34 6.53 -4.31 12.31
CA GLN A 34 6.77 -5.45 11.42
C GLN A 34 7.01 -5.07 9.95
N TRP A 35 7.18 -3.76 9.66
CA TRP A 35 7.39 -3.29 8.30
C TRP A 35 8.58 -3.93 7.58
N PRO A 36 9.73 -4.23 8.23
CA PRO A 36 10.82 -4.95 7.59
C PRO A 36 10.44 -6.38 7.16
N GLN A 37 9.48 -7.02 7.85
CA GLN A 37 9.01 -8.38 7.58
C GLN A 37 7.74 -8.41 6.71
N ARG A 38 7.44 -7.33 5.99
CA ARG A 38 6.29 -7.31 5.06
C ARG A 38 6.54 -8.25 3.89
N GLN A 39 5.49 -8.91 3.43
CA GLN A 39 5.52 -9.69 2.20
C GLN A 39 4.94 -8.84 1.07
N THR A 40 5.61 -8.84 -0.09
CA THR A 40 5.13 -8.12 -1.28
C THR A 40 4.42 -9.10 -2.19
N VAL A 41 3.16 -8.82 -2.52
CA VAL A 41 2.39 -9.56 -3.53
C VAL A 41 2.20 -8.63 -4.72
N GLN A 42 2.54 -9.11 -5.92
CA GLN A 42 2.44 -8.32 -7.14
C GLN A 42 1.03 -8.42 -7.73
N ALA A 43 0.44 -7.26 -8.03
CA ALA A 43 -0.80 -7.19 -8.79
C ALA A 43 -0.47 -7.02 -10.28
N ALA A 44 -0.97 -7.92 -11.14
CA ALA A 44 -0.77 -7.81 -12.59
C ALA A 44 -1.55 -6.63 -13.18
N ASP A 45 -2.77 -6.44 -12.70
CA ASP A 45 -3.63 -5.30 -13.00
C ASP A 45 -4.58 -5.03 -11.82
N LEU A 46 -5.32 -3.93 -11.88
CA LEU A 46 -6.30 -3.52 -10.87
C LEU A 46 -7.74 -3.65 -11.39
N SER A 47 -7.98 -4.54 -12.36
CA SER A 47 -9.34 -4.90 -12.76
C SER A 47 -10.05 -5.65 -11.62
N PRO A 48 -11.39 -5.71 -11.60
CA PRO A 48 -12.11 -6.49 -10.58
C PRO A 48 -11.62 -7.93 -10.45
N SER A 49 -11.40 -8.63 -11.58
CA SER A 49 -10.86 -9.99 -11.60
C SER A 49 -9.40 -10.06 -11.13
N GLY A 50 -8.59 -9.05 -11.45
CA GLY A 50 -7.21 -8.97 -10.99
C GLY A 50 -7.13 -8.81 -9.46
N ILE A 51 -8.07 -8.06 -8.87
CA ILE A 51 -8.20 -7.89 -7.42
C ILE A 51 -8.64 -9.20 -6.75
N GLU A 52 -9.60 -9.92 -7.31
CA GLU A 52 -10.02 -11.25 -6.78
C GLU A 52 -8.85 -12.23 -6.77
N ALA A 53 -8.11 -12.34 -7.88
CA ALA A 53 -6.92 -13.20 -7.96
C ALA A 53 -5.80 -12.76 -7.01
N LEU A 54 -5.63 -11.46 -6.76
CA LEU A 54 -4.68 -10.96 -5.77
C LEU A 54 -5.08 -11.36 -4.35
N ALA A 55 -6.38 -11.33 -4.03
CA ALA A 55 -6.87 -11.74 -2.72
C ALA A 55 -6.61 -13.23 -2.46
N GLU A 56 -6.81 -14.09 -3.47
CA GLU A 56 -6.47 -15.52 -3.37
C GLU A 56 -4.97 -15.74 -3.11
N GLN A 57 -4.10 -14.97 -3.78
CA GLN A 57 -2.65 -15.03 -3.54
C GLN A 57 -2.28 -14.63 -2.11
N VAL A 58 -2.93 -13.60 -1.56
CA VAL A 58 -2.72 -13.18 -0.17
C VAL A 58 -3.16 -14.26 0.81
N LEU A 59 -4.30 -14.92 0.57
CA LEU A 59 -4.78 -16.03 1.40
C LEU A 59 -3.87 -17.26 1.33
N ALA A 60 -3.15 -17.45 0.23
CA ALA A 60 -2.20 -18.54 0.06
C ALA A 60 -0.82 -18.26 0.71
N LEU A 61 -0.57 -17.05 1.22
CA LEU A 61 0.68 -16.75 1.91
C LEU A 61 0.79 -17.57 3.20
N PRO A 62 1.99 -18.07 3.54
CA PRO A 62 2.19 -18.74 4.81
C PRO A 62 1.92 -17.76 5.95
N GLU A 63 1.18 -18.22 6.95
CA GLU A 63 1.00 -17.49 8.20
C GLU A 63 2.38 -17.19 8.81
N LYS A 64 2.58 -15.97 9.33
CA LYS A 64 3.84 -15.65 10.02
C LYS A 64 3.93 -16.54 11.26
N ILE A 65 4.83 -17.52 11.25
CA ILE A 65 5.26 -18.23 12.45
C ILE A 65 6.13 -17.26 13.24
N GLU A 66 5.70 -16.90 14.45
CA GLU A 66 6.35 -15.95 15.37
C GLU A 66 7.78 -16.33 15.76
#